data_AF-A0A968LCJ3-F1
#
_entry.id   AF-A0A968LCJ3-F1
#
_cell.length_a   1.000
_cell.length_b   1.000
_cell.length_c   1.000
_cell.angle_alpha   90.00
_cell.angle_beta   90.00
_cell.angle_gamma   90.00
#
_symmetry.space_group_name_H-M   'P 1'
#
loop_
_entity.id
_entity.type
_entity.pdbx_description
1 polymer ?
#
loop_
_entity_poly.entity_id
_entity_poly.type
_entity_poly.pdbx_seq_one_letter_code
_entity_poly.pdbx_strand_id
1 'polypeptide(L)'
;MIENILPQLEAETNRILARLSANQLHVQFVTQKASRSSGKASRKLIDTLDILIADTRGTRAYETYSGGEAFRVNFAIRLAMARLLAQRSGTPLQMLIVDEGFGTQDQEGCDRLIAAIQGIASEFACILAVSHIPYIKEAFQTRIEVRKTENGSQIYLSF
;
A
#
# COMPACT_ATOMS: atom_id res chain seq x y z
N MET A 1 -19.17 13.87 5.52
CA MET A 1 -18.29 13.69 6.69
C MET A 1 -17.37 12.49 6.46
N ILE A 2 -16.19 12.48 7.10
CA ILE A 2 -15.18 11.41 6.99
C ILE A 2 -15.74 10.03 7.38
N GLU A 3 -16.72 10.00 8.29
CA GLU A 3 -17.40 8.79 8.78
C GLU A 3 -18.06 7.96 7.67
N ASN A 4 -18.51 8.58 6.58
CA ASN A 4 -19.11 7.85 5.45
C ASN A 4 -18.06 7.27 4.49
N ILE A 5 -16.80 7.71 4.60
CA ILE A 5 -15.71 7.36 3.69
C ILE A 5 -14.90 6.21 4.24
N LEU A 6 -14.72 6.17 5.56
CA LEU A 6 -13.89 5.16 6.21
C LEU A 6 -14.33 3.73 5.93
N PRO A 7 -15.61 3.35 5.99
CA PRO A 7 -16.04 2.00 5.64
C PRO A 7 -15.73 1.64 4.17
N GLN A 8 -15.86 2.62 3.26
CA GLN A 8 -15.52 2.42 1.84
C GLN A 8 -14.02 2.27 1.64
N LEU A 9 -13.22 3.08 2.33
CA LEU A 9 -11.76 3.00 2.31
C LEU A 9 -11.27 1.69 2.89
N GLU A 10 -11.85 1.24 4.00
CA GLU A 10 -11.55 -0.05 4.63
C GLU A 10 -11.86 -1.21 3.69
N ALA A 11 -13.06 -1.23 3.12
CA ALA A 11 -13.48 -2.28 2.18
C ALA A 11 -12.55 -2.34 0.96
N GLU A 12 -12.24 -1.19 0.35
CA GLU A 12 -11.38 -1.13 -0.83
C GLU A 12 -9.92 -1.48 -0.50
N THR A 13 -9.41 -1.02 0.65
CA THR A 13 -8.08 -1.39 1.16
C THR A 13 -7.99 -2.91 1.32
N ASN A 14 -8.98 -3.53 1.97
CA ASN A 14 -8.99 -4.96 2.22
C ASN A 14 -9.14 -5.79 0.95
N ARG A 15 -9.88 -5.29 -0.06
CA ARG A 15 -9.96 -5.93 -1.38
C ARG A 15 -8.60 -6.00 -2.07
N ILE A 16 -7.80 -4.95 -1.98
CA ILE A 16 -6.46 -4.90 -2.55
C ILE A 16 -5.50 -5.75 -1.71
N LEU A 17 -5.53 -5.58 -0.40
CA LEU A 17 -4.63 -6.25 0.54
C LEU A 17 -4.82 -7.77 0.55
N ALA A 18 -6.05 -8.25 0.36
CA ALA A 18 -6.36 -9.66 0.17
C ALA A 18 -5.51 -10.30 -0.93
N ARG A 19 -5.33 -9.62 -2.07
CA ARG A 19 -4.51 -10.10 -3.18
C ARG A 19 -3.02 -10.06 -2.86
N LEU A 20 -2.56 -8.97 -2.23
CA LEU A 20 -1.15 -8.77 -1.87
C LEU A 20 -0.67 -9.70 -0.75
N SER A 21 -1.57 -10.10 0.14
CA SER A 21 -1.26 -10.89 1.32
C SER A 21 -1.75 -12.33 1.24
N ALA A 22 -2.31 -12.78 0.11
CA ALA A 22 -2.98 -14.08 0.01
C ALA A 22 -4.04 -14.30 1.12
N ASN A 23 -4.86 -13.29 1.35
CA ASN A 23 -5.89 -13.22 2.40
C ASN A 23 -5.37 -13.33 3.85
N GLN A 24 -4.08 -13.09 4.09
CA GLN A 24 -3.49 -13.20 5.43
C GLN A 24 -3.67 -11.94 6.29
N LEU A 25 -3.86 -10.77 5.66
CA LEU A 25 -3.92 -9.49 6.35
C LEU A 25 -5.26 -8.78 6.10
N HIS A 26 -5.81 -8.19 7.15
CA HIS A 26 -7.01 -7.36 7.10
C HIS A 26 -6.80 -6.08 7.90
N VAL A 27 -7.09 -4.92 7.32
CA VAL A 27 -6.96 -3.59 7.92
C VAL A 27 -8.30 -3.16 8.50
N GLN A 28 -8.25 -2.53 9.68
CA GLN A 28 -9.37 -1.84 10.31
C GLN A 28 -8.96 -0.43 10.72
N PHE A 29 -9.79 0.57 10.40
CA PHE A 29 -9.60 1.95 10.83
C PHE A 29 -10.45 2.24 12.07
N VAL A 30 -9.80 2.60 13.17
CA VAL A 30 -10.47 2.91 14.45
C VAL A 30 -10.44 4.41 14.70
N THR A 31 -11.63 5.02 14.77
CA THR A 31 -11.76 6.48 14.95
C THR A 31 -11.92 6.93 16.38
N GLN A 32 -12.19 6.01 17.30
CA GLN A 32 -12.41 6.33 18.72
C GLN A 32 -11.82 5.23 19.60
N LYS A 33 -11.15 5.64 20.69
CA LYS A 33 -10.66 4.72 21.71
C LYS A 33 -11.03 5.18 23.11
N ALA A 34 -11.18 4.23 24.01
CA ALA A 34 -11.37 4.53 25.43
C ALA A 34 -10.08 5.09 26.04
N SER A 35 -10.18 6.22 26.75
CA SER A 35 -9.10 6.75 27.59
C SER A 35 -8.70 5.74 28.67
N ARG A 36 -7.40 5.55 28.89
CA ARG A 36 -6.82 4.69 29.96
C ARG A 36 -6.83 5.40 31.33
N SER A 37 -7.94 6.03 31.70
CA SER A 37 -8.14 6.63 33.03
C SER A 37 -8.41 5.51 34.05
N SER A 38 -7.59 5.41 35.11
CA SER A 38 -7.68 4.37 36.16
C SER A 38 -8.76 4.65 37.22
N GLY A 39 -9.85 5.31 36.86
CA GLY A 39 -10.95 5.65 37.77
C GLY A 39 -12.30 5.17 37.23
N LYS A 40 -13.13 4.56 38.09
CA LYS A 40 -14.49 4.05 37.80
C LYS A 40 -15.50 5.11 37.30
N ALA A 41 -15.10 6.35 37.05
CA ALA A 41 -15.98 7.45 36.66
C ALA A 41 -15.60 7.99 35.26
N SER A 42 -16.40 7.58 34.27
CA SER A 42 -16.37 8.00 32.85
C SER A 42 -15.21 7.44 32.00
N ARG A 43 -15.55 6.47 31.16
CA ARG A 43 -14.68 6.00 30.07
C ARG A 43 -14.81 7.01 28.92
N LYS A 44 -14.11 8.14 29.03
CA LYS A 44 -14.10 9.19 27.99
C LYS A 44 -13.55 8.59 26.69
N LEU A 45 -14.33 8.68 25.62
CA LEU A 45 -13.87 8.35 24.27
C LEU A 45 -12.95 9.48 23.77
N ILE A 46 -11.83 9.09 23.18
CA ILE A 46 -10.86 9.98 22.56
C ILE A 46 -10.91 9.71 21.06
N ASP A 47 -11.13 10.75 20.28
CA ASP A 47 -11.05 10.68 18.82
C ASP A 47 -9.61 10.37 18.39
N THR A 48 -9.48 9.47 17.44
CA THR A 48 -8.20 8.96 16.95
C THR A 48 -8.35 8.48 15.50
N LEU A 49 -7.27 7.99 14.91
CA LEU A 49 -7.30 7.25 13.66
C LEU A 49 -6.21 6.19 13.77
N ASP A 50 -6.51 5.15 14.55
CA ASP A 50 -5.61 4.03 14.73
C ASP A 50 -5.82 3.04 13.57
N ILE A 51 -4.74 2.52 13.00
CA ILE A 51 -4.78 1.48 11.97
C ILE A 51 -4.43 0.17 12.65
N LEU A 52 -5.41 -0.73 12.71
CA LEU A 52 -5.23 -2.07 13.22
C LEU A 52 -5.15 -3.06 12.07
N ILE A 53 -4.31 -4.08 12.23
CA ILE A 53 -4.20 -5.17 11.26
C ILE A 53 -4.49 -6.48 11.97
N ALA A 54 -5.44 -7.23 11.44
CA ALA A 54 -5.72 -8.61 11.82
C ALA A 54 -4.95 -9.58 10.91
N ASP A 55 -4.25 -10.52 11.54
CA ASP A 55 -3.61 -11.68 10.91
C ASP A 55 -4.02 -12.97 11.61
N THR A 56 -3.44 -14.11 11.22
CA THR A 56 -3.70 -15.42 11.84
C THR A 56 -3.35 -15.50 13.33
N ARG A 57 -2.57 -14.54 13.85
CA ARG A 57 -2.14 -14.46 15.24
C ARG A 57 -2.95 -13.42 16.03
N GLY A 58 -3.93 -12.76 15.39
CA GLY A 58 -4.85 -11.81 15.99
C GLY A 58 -4.68 -10.37 15.50
N THR A 59 -5.40 -9.44 16.14
CA THR A 59 -5.40 -8.02 15.78
C THR A 59 -4.34 -7.25 16.56
N ARG A 60 -3.45 -6.57 15.84
CA ARG A 60 -2.35 -5.79 16.42
C ARG A 60 -2.20 -4.44 15.71
N ALA A 61 -1.48 -3.53 16.36
CA ALA A 61 -1.22 -2.20 15.81
C ALA A 61 -0.28 -2.29 14.59
N TYR A 62 -0.51 -1.41 13.61
CA TYR A 62 0.26 -1.35 12.36
C TYR A 62 1.79 -1.35 12.57
N GLU A 63 2.26 -0.67 13.61
CA GLU A 63 3.67 -0.50 13.95
C GLU A 63 4.38 -1.79 14.34
N THR A 64 3.63 -2.88 14.60
CA THR A 64 4.18 -4.16 15.04
C THR A 64 4.50 -5.14 13.89
N TYR A 65 4.14 -4.77 12.66
CA TYR A 65 4.35 -5.60 11.47
C TYR A 65 5.73 -5.37 10.84
N SER A 66 6.25 -6.39 10.14
CA SER A 66 7.53 -6.29 9.46
C SER A 66 7.52 -5.22 8.35
N GLY A 67 8.69 -4.74 7.94
CA GLY A 67 8.80 -3.74 6.87
C GLY A 67 8.10 -4.17 5.57
N GLY A 68 8.17 -5.46 5.23
CA GLY A 68 7.52 -6.01 4.05
C GLY A 68 5.98 -6.04 4.16
N GLU A 69 5.45 -6.47 5.30
CA GLU A 69 4.00 -6.47 5.57
C GLU A 69 3.44 -5.04 5.61
N ALA A 70 4.12 -4.15 6.34
CA ALA A 70 3.77 -2.74 6.44
C ALA A 70 3.74 -2.08 5.05
N PHE A 71 4.69 -2.41 4.17
CA PHE A 71 4.69 -1.92 2.79
C PHE A 71 3.43 -2.34 2.02
N ARG A 72 3.03 -3.61 2.09
CA ARG A 72 1.82 -4.11 1.40
C ARG A 72 0.55 -3.43 1.92
N VAL A 73 0.45 -3.24 3.23
CA VAL A 73 -0.64 -2.49 3.86
C VAL A 73 -0.67 -1.05 3.36
N ASN A 74 0.48 -0.37 3.38
CA ASN A 74 0.59 1.01 2.91
C ASN A 74 0.23 1.16 1.44
N PHE A 75 0.68 0.23 0.60
CA PHE A 75 0.35 0.21 -0.83
C PHE A 75 -1.16 0.05 -1.03
N ALA A 76 -1.79 -0.90 -0.33
CA ALA A 76 -3.23 -1.12 -0.40
C ALA A 76 -4.04 0.11 0.03
N ILE A 77 -3.66 0.76 1.14
CA ILE A 77 -4.32 1.97 1.63
C ILE A 77 -4.18 3.11 0.61
N ARG A 78 -2.97 3.37 0.11
CA ARG A 78 -2.72 4.46 -0.85
C ARG A 78 -3.51 4.26 -2.14
N LEU A 79 -3.54 3.04 -2.66
CA LEU A 79 -4.30 2.73 -3.86
C LEU A 79 -5.82 2.86 -3.64
N ALA A 80 -6.32 2.38 -2.50
CA ALA A 80 -7.73 2.55 -2.14
C ALA A 80 -8.12 4.04 -2.04
N MET A 81 -7.27 4.85 -1.40
CA MET A 81 -7.47 6.31 -1.34
C MET A 81 -7.47 6.93 -2.73
N ALA A 82 -6.52 6.56 -3.59
CA ALA A 82 -6.43 7.08 -4.95
C ALA A 82 -7.70 6.77 -5.76
N ARG A 83 -8.18 5.51 -5.71
CA ARG A 83 -9.44 5.09 -6.36
C ARG A 83 -10.64 5.87 -5.85
N LEU A 84 -10.76 6.06 -4.53
CA LEU A 84 -11.87 6.84 -3.96
C LEU A 84 -11.82 8.31 -4.38
N LEU A 85 -10.64 8.91 -4.46
CA LEU A 85 -10.47 10.29 -4.94
C LEU A 85 -10.79 10.42 -6.43
N ALA A 86 -10.35 9.47 -7.25
CA ALA A 86 -10.69 9.41 -8.67
C ALA A 86 -12.20 9.30 -8.89
N GLN A 87 -12.86 8.38 -8.17
CA GLN A 87 -14.31 8.18 -8.25
C GLN A 87 -15.11 9.44 -7.88
N ARG A 88 -14.62 10.22 -6.91
CA ARG A 88 -15.30 11.45 -6.47
C ARG A 88 -15.03 12.66 -7.34
N SER A 89 -13.83 12.76 -7.89
CA SER A 89 -13.47 13.87 -8.79
C SER A 89 -14.00 13.66 -10.21
N GLY A 90 -14.38 12.43 -10.57
CA GLY A 90 -14.74 12.08 -11.95
C GLY A 90 -13.54 12.00 -12.88
N THR A 91 -12.32 12.09 -12.33
CA THR A 91 -11.07 12.08 -13.09
C THR A 91 -10.43 10.69 -12.98
N PRO A 92 -10.00 10.08 -14.10
CA PRO A 92 -9.33 8.79 -14.06
C PRO A 92 -7.95 8.88 -13.37
N LEU A 93 -7.47 7.74 -12.88
CA LEU A 93 -6.13 7.63 -12.34
C LEU A 93 -5.11 7.76 -13.48
N GLN A 94 -4.21 8.74 -13.39
CA GLN A 94 -3.22 8.96 -14.43
C GLN A 94 -1.93 8.19 -14.16
N MET A 95 -1.28 8.46 -13.04
CA MET A 95 0.06 7.94 -12.77
C MET A 95 0.16 7.34 -11.37
N LEU A 96 0.74 6.14 -11.28
CA LEU A 96 1.22 5.55 -10.03
C LEU A 96 2.74 5.49 -10.06
N ILE A 97 3.38 6.02 -9.01
CA ILE A 97 4.83 5.90 -8.82
C ILE A 97 5.08 5.03 -7.61
N VAL A 98 5.86 3.96 -7.79
CA VAL A 98 6.29 3.06 -6.72
C VAL A 98 7.81 3.18 -6.59
N ASP A 99 8.28 3.78 -5.50
CA ASP A 99 9.70 4.05 -5.27
C ASP A 99 10.28 3.11 -4.21
N GLU A 100 11.29 2.31 -4.60
CA GLU A 100 12.12 1.44 -3.76
C GLU A 100 11.36 0.56 -2.75
N GLY A 101 10.14 0.15 -3.10
CA GLY A 101 9.22 -0.62 -2.25
C GLY A 101 9.46 -2.13 -2.22
N PHE A 102 10.30 -2.63 -3.12
CA PHE A 102 10.50 -4.06 -3.35
C PHE A 102 11.60 -4.67 -2.48
N GLY A 103 12.56 -3.86 -2.00
CA GLY A 103 13.77 -4.37 -1.31
C GLY A 103 13.52 -4.92 0.09
N THR A 104 12.35 -4.65 0.65
CA THR A 104 11.92 -5.16 1.96
C THR A 104 11.07 -6.43 1.85
N GLN A 105 10.77 -6.88 0.64
CA GLN A 105 10.01 -8.09 0.37
C GLN A 105 10.96 -9.29 0.19
N ASP A 106 10.48 -10.48 0.55
CA ASP A 106 11.03 -11.73 0.05
C ASP A 106 10.61 -11.96 -1.41
N GLN A 107 11.12 -13.03 -2.03
CA GLN A 107 10.79 -13.37 -3.41
C GLN A 107 9.28 -13.52 -3.61
N GLU A 108 8.60 -14.25 -2.73
CA GLU A 108 7.15 -14.44 -2.81
C GLU A 108 6.39 -13.12 -2.66
N GLY A 109 6.82 -12.23 -1.75
CA GLY A 109 6.26 -10.90 -1.60
C GLY A 109 6.45 -10.01 -2.84
N CYS A 110 7.61 -10.11 -3.50
CA CYS A 110 7.86 -9.44 -4.79
C CYS A 110 6.89 -9.93 -5.86
N ASP A 111 6.75 -11.24 -6.02
CA ASP A 111 5.87 -11.86 -7.02
C ASP A 111 4.41 -11.42 -6.83
N ARG A 112 3.93 -11.43 -5.58
CA ARG A 112 2.59 -10.96 -5.22
C ARG A 112 2.40 -9.46 -5.51
N LEU A 113 3.42 -8.65 -5.25
CA LEU A 113 3.38 -7.22 -5.51
C LEU A 113 3.36 -6.92 -7.01
N ILE A 114 4.19 -7.60 -7.80
CA ILE A 114 4.17 -7.52 -9.27
C ILE A 114 2.80 -7.91 -9.80
N ALA A 115 2.25 -9.05 -9.36
CA ALA A 115 0.94 -9.52 -9.78
C ALA A 115 -0.17 -8.51 -9.44
N ALA A 116 -0.09 -7.86 -8.27
CA ALA A 116 -1.03 -6.81 -7.89
C ALA A 116 -0.87 -5.55 -8.75
N ILE A 117 0.35 -5.11 -9.04
CA ILE A 117 0.61 -3.97 -9.93
C ILE A 117 0.07 -4.26 -11.35
N GLN A 118 0.34 -5.44 -11.89
CA GLN A 118 -0.19 -5.87 -13.18
C GLN A 118 -1.73 -5.94 -13.18
N GLY A 119 -2.32 -6.43 -12.08
CA GLY A 119 -3.76 -6.54 -11.91
C GLY A 119 -4.50 -5.20 -11.81
N ILE A 120 -3.77 -4.09 -11.61
CA ILE A 120 -4.34 -2.72 -11.58
C ILE A 120 -3.81 -1.86 -12.72
N ALA A 121 -2.89 -2.37 -13.55
CA ALA A 121 -2.20 -1.60 -14.57
C ALA A 121 -3.15 -0.92 -15.56
N SER A 122 -4.25 -1.59 -15.92
CA SER A 122 -5.29 -1.06 -16.80
C SER A 122 -6.07 0.14 -16.24
N GLU A 123 -5.98 0.38 -14.93
CA GLU A 123 -6.67 1.50 -14.28
C GLU A 123 -5.86 2.79 -14.32
N PHE A 124 -4.57 2.71 -14.66
CA PHE A 124 -3.66 3.85 -14.73
C PHE A 124 -3.21 4.10 -16.17
N ALA A 125 -3.00 5.36 -16.53
CA ALA A 125 -2.35 5.69 -17.80
C ALA A 125 -0.87 5.28 -17.80
N CYS A 126 -0.21 5.32 -16.63
CA CYS A 126 1.18 4.91 -16.46
C CYS A 126 1.45 4.42 -15.03
N ILE A 127 2.17 3.31 -14.90
CA ILE A 127 2.77 2.88 -13.64
C ILE A 127 4.28 2.93 -13.79
N LEU A 128 4.94 3.75 -12.97
CA LEU A 128 6.39 3.85 -12.90
C LEU A 128 6.87 3.16 -11.62
N ALA A 129 7.56 2.03 -11.77
CA ALA A 129 8.24 1.35 -10.67
C ALA A 129 9.73 1.66 -10.70
N VAL A 130 10.27 2.14 -9.59
CA VAL A 130 11.70 2.40 -9.38
C VAL A 130 12.23 1.33 -8.44
N SER A 131 13.23 0.58 -8.89
CA SER A 131 13.87 -0.46 -8.09
C SER A 131 15.28 -0.74 -8.58
N HIS A 132 16.18 -1.00 -7.64
CA HIS A 132 17.50 -1.56 -7.91
C HIS A 132 17.51 -3.10 -8.02
N ILE A 133 16.37 -3.78 -7.81
CA ILE A 133 16.30 -5.24 -7.78
C ILE A 133 16.21 -5.78 -9.21
N PRO A 134 17.17 -6.62 -9.66
CA PRO A 134 17.16 -7.18 -11.01
C PRO A 134 15.90 -7.97 -11.35
N TYR A 135 15.36 -8.74 -10.39
CA TYR A 135 14.15 -9.53 -10.58
C TYR A 135 12.92 -8.67 -10.93
N ILE A 136 12.78 -7.49 -10.31
CA ILE A 136 11.65 -6.59 -10.57
C ILE A 136 11.70 -6.04 -11.99
N LYS A 137 12.90 -5.76 -12.50
CA LYS A 137 13.12 -5.26 -13.87
C LYS A 137 12.53 -6.21 -14.91
N GLU A 138 12.62 -7.52 -14.69
CA GLU A 138 12.15 -8.53 -15.65
C GLU A 138 10.63 -8.56 -15.81
N ALA A 139 9.89 -8.10 -14.80
CA ALA A 139 8.44 -8.06 -14.80
C ALA A 139 7.82 -6.94 -15.65
N PHE A 140 8.63 -5.95 -16.08
CA PHE A 140 8.18 -4.81 -16.88
C PHE A 140 8.80 -4.86 -18.28
N GLN A 141 7.98 -4.55 -19.29
CA GLN A 141 8.38 -4.51 -20.70
C GLN A 141 9.33 -3.33 -20.96
N THR A 142 8.83 -2.11 -20.76
CA THR A 142 9.63 -0.89 -20.93
C THR A 142 10.47 -0.58 -19.70
N ARG A 143 11.76 -0.32 -19.89
CA ARG A 143 12.74 -0.12 -18.83
C ARG A 143 13.57 1.13 -19.08
N ILE A 144 13.74 1.91 -18.03
CA ILE A 144 14.67 3.05 -17.97
C ILE A 144 15.84 2.61 -17.10
N GLU A 145 16.97 2.28 -17.71
CA GLU A 145 18.18 1.90 -16.99
C GLU A 145 19.03 3.13 -16.70
N VAL A 146 19.33 3.36 -15.42
CA VAL A 146 20.25 4.41 -14.98
C VAL A 146 21.59 3.78 -14.62
N ARG A 147 22.66 4.15 -15.33
CA ARG A 147 24.02 3.65 -15.10
C ARG A 147 24.94 4.79 -14.67
N LYS A 148 25.71 4.59 -13.60
CA LYS A 148 26.77 5.54 -13.19
C LYS A 148 27.99 5.36 -14.09
N THR A 149 28.54 6.45 -14.58
CA THR A 149 29.79 6.54 -15.36
C THR A 149 30.71 7.59 -14.76
N GLU A 150 31.95 7.69 -15.26
CA GLU A 150 32.91 8.71 -14.83
C GLU A 150 32.41 10.15 -15.06
N ASN A 151 31.48 10.34 -16.01
CA ASN A 151 30.89 11.63 -16.35
C ASN A 151 29.53 11.88 -15.68
N GLY A 152 29.14 11.07 -14.69
CA GLY A 152 27.84 11.16 -14.01
C GLY A 152 26.88 10.01 -14.36
N SER A 153 25.58 10.22 -14.15
CA SER A 153 24.57 9.18 -14.44
C SER A 153 24.06 9.30 -15.87
N GLN A 154 24.00 8.18 -16.60
CA GLN A 154 23.48 8.08 -17.95
C GLN A 154 22.24 7.18 -18.00
N ILE A 155 21.32 7.50 -18.92
CA ILE A 155 20.03 6.81 -19.09
C ILE A 155 20.04 5.99 -20.38
N TYR A 156 19.56 4.75 -20.30
CA TYR A 156 19.39 3.84 -21.43
C TYR A 156 17.96 3.32 -21.45
N LEU A 157 17.30 3.38 -22.60
CA LEU A 157 15.97 2.80 -22.79
C LEU A 157 16.11 1.37 -23.29
N SER A 158 15.36 0.45 -22.69
CA SER A 158 15.23 -0.93 -23.15
C SER A 158 13.74 -1.28 -23.23
N PHE A 159 13.35 -1.99 -24.29
CA PHE A 159 11.98 -2.41 -24.56
C PHE A 159 11.89 -3.94 -24.58
#